data_AF-A0A813WQE5-F1
#
_entry.id   AF-A0A813WQE5-F1
#
_cell.length_a   1.000
_cell.length_b   1.000
_cell.length_c   1.000
_cell.angle_alpha   90.00
_cell.angle_beta   90.00
_cell.angle_gamma   90.00
#
_symmetry.space_group_name_H-M   'P 1'
#
loop_
_entity.id
_entity.type
_entity.pdbx_description
1 polymer ?
#
loop_
_entity_poly.entity_id
_entity_poly.type
_entity_poly.pdbx_seq_one_letter_code
_entity_poly.pdbx_strand_id
1 'polypeptide(L)'
;MSDRLTQLQDVVNQLADHLCNATGVLQNTARPSPFLNFDRSGLPERNQLQPESDYSRLFSTLITRTATELIALIDSLPSVPSSTTTTTTTTMPSLQQQQLELLEAENHLATKKLEETTQLAEYLLEKVQTCLQSLSHGILDERKKYQDTEK
;
A
#
# COMPACT_ATOMS: atom_id res chain seq x y z
N MET A 1 7.01 -3.16 -4.74
CA MET A 1 5.55 -3.20 -4.53
C MET A 1 4.92 -2.10 -5.38
N SER A 2 4.36 -2.50 -6.52
CA SER A 2 3.66 -1.64 -7.48
C SER A 2 2.21 -1.41 -7.02
N ASP A 3 2.03 -1.13 -5.72
CA ASP A 3 0.72 -1.16 -5.07
C ASP A 3 -0.17 -0.03 -5.59
N ARG A 4 0.39 1.16 -5.75
CA ARG A 4 -0.34 2.31 -6.32
C ARG A 4 -0.76 2.12 -7.78
N LEU A 5 0.05 1.45 -8.60
CA LEU A 5 -0.31 1.17 -9.99
C LEU A 5 -1.42 0.13 -10.08
N THR A 6 -1.36 -0.89 -9.22
CA THR A 6 -2.41 -1.92 -9.11
C THR A 6 -3.71 -1.30 -8.61
N GLN A 7 -3.63 -0.46 -7.58
CA GLN A 7 -4.75 0.29 -7.05
C GLN A 7 -5.37 1.24 -8.10
N LEU A 8 -4.55 1.90 -8.93
CA LEU A 8 -5.04 2.73 -10.02
C LEU A 8 -5.81 1.89 -11.05
N GLN A 9 -5.31 0.70 -11.39
CA GLN A 9 -5.99 -0.22 -12.27
C GLN A 9 -7.35 -0.66 -11.71
N ASP A 10 -7.42 -0.97 -10.41
CA ASP A 10 -8.66 -1.36 -9.75
C ASP A 10 -9.70 -0.23 -9.76
N VAL A 11 -9.28 1.01 -9.47
CA VAL A 11 -10.16 2.19 -9.48
C VAL A 11 -10.67 2.50 -10.88
N VAL A 12 -9.82 2.35 -11.92
CA VAL A 12 -10.24 2.49 -13.33
C VAL A 12 -11.30 1.46 -13.71
N ASN A 13 -11.10 0.20 -13.32
CA ASN A 13 -12.06 -0.86 -13.58
C ASN A 13 -13.40 -0.58 -12.87
N GLN A 14 -13.36 -0.16 -11.60
CA GLN A 14 -14.57 0.22 -10.85
C GLN A 14 -15.30 1.40 -11.50
N LEU A 15 -14.58 2.40 -12.01
CA LEU A 15 -15.18 3.52 -12.73
C LEU A 15 -15.90 3.05 -14.01
N ALA A 16 -15.27 2.14 -14.76
CA ALA A 16 -15.88 1.56 -15.96
C ALA A 16 -17.16 0.77 -15.63
N ASP A 17 -17.15 -0.02 -14.56
CA ASP A 17 -18.33 -0.73 -14.08
C ASP A 17 -19.46 0.22 -13.68
N HIS A 18 -19.15 1.31 -12.96
CA HIS A 18 -20.14 2.32 -12.61
C HIS A 18 -20.77 2.98 -13.84
N LEU A 19 -19.96 3.32 -14.85
CA LEU A 19 -20.46 3.90 -16.11
C LEU A 19 -21.33 2.92 -16.90
N CYS A 20 -20.94 1.64 -16.98
CA CYS A 20 -21.69 0.61 -17.67
C CYS A 20 -23.04 0.34 -16.98
N ASN A 21 -23.03 0.18 -15.66
CA ASN A 21 -24.24 -0.04 -14.86
C ASN A 21 -25.18 1.17 -14.92
N ALA A 22 -24.64 2.38 -14.82
CA ALA A 22 -25.43 3.61 -14.95
C ALA A 22 -26.11 3.68 -16.32
N THR A 23 -25.38 3.38 -17.40
CA THR A 23 -25.93 3.37 -18.76
C THR A 23 -27.03 2.33 -18.92
N GLY A 24 -26.86 1.12 -18.39
CA GLY A 24 -27.88 0.07 -18.42
C GLY A 24 -29.16 0.46 -17.68
N VAL A 25 -29.04 1.10 -16.52
CA VAL A 25 -30.19 1.60 -15.76
C VAL A 25 -30.89 2.73 -16.53
N LEU A 26 -30.13 3.71 -17.05
CA LEU A 26 -30.70 4.80 -17.86
C LEU A 26 -31.46 4.28 -19.09
N GLN A 27 -30.95 3.26 -19.77
CA GLN A 27 -31.65 2.65 -20.92
C GLN A 27 -32.93 1.92 -20.49
N ASN A 28 -32.93 1.27 -19.32
CA ASN A 28 -34.09 0.56 -18.82
C ASN A 28 -35.20 1.51 -18.33
N THR A 29 -34.82 2.67 -17.78
CA THR A 29 -35.73 3.70 -17.27
C THR A 29 -36.12 4.75 -18.32
N ALA A 30 -35.40 4.81 -19.45
CA ALA A 30 -35.66 5.77 -20.51
C ALA A 30 -37.11 5.66 -21.04
N ARG A 31 -37.87 6.75 -20.89
CA ARG A 31 -39.20 6.86 -21.49
C ARG A 31 -39.07 7.20 -22.98
N PRO A 32 -39.83 6.57 -23.88
CA PRO A 32 -39.88 6.97 -25.28
C PRO A 32 -40.31 8.44 -25.40
N SER A 33 -39.48 9.28 -26.02
CA SER A 33 -39.85 10.66 -26.32
C SER A 33 -40.87 10.68 -27.47
N PRO A 34 -42.08 11.23 -27.28
CA PRO A 34 -43.02 11.38 -28.38
C PRO A 34 -42.51 12.47 -29.33
N PHE A 35 -42.45 12.15 -30.63
CA PHE A 35 -42.30 13.17 -31.66
C PHE A 35 -43.63 13.89 -31.88
N LEU A 36 -43.58 15.19 -32.19
CA LEU A 36 -44.73 16.11 -32.27
C LEU A 36 -45.87 15.66 -33.22
N ASN A 37 -45.65 14.63 -34.06
CA ASN A 37 -46.63 14.10 -35.02
C ASN A 37 -46.89 12.58 -34.90
N PHE A 38 -46.46 11.93 -33.81
CA PHE A 38 -46.57 10.47 -33.67
C PHE A 38 -47.59 10.10 -32.57
N ASP A 39 -48.86 9.99 -32.96
CA ASP A 39 -49.96 9.60 -32.09
C ASP A 39 -49.85 8.11 -31.72
N ARG A 40 -49.38 7.80 -30.51
CA ARG A 40 -49.25 6.44 -29.97
C ARG A 40 -50.47 6.09 -29.13
N SER A 41 -51.62 5.90 -29.78
CA SER A 41 -52.65 5.01 -29.23
C SER A 41 -52.09 3.59 -29.18
N GLY A 42 -51.64 3.15 -27.99
CA GLY A 42 -51.44 1.71 -27.72
C GLY A 42 -50.05 1.24 -27.28
N LEU A 43 -49.20 2.08 -26.65
CA LEU A 43 -48.05 1.52 -25.93
C LEU A 43 -48.42 1.20 -24.49
N PRO A 44 -47.96 0.06 -23.94
CA PRO A 44 -48.20 -0.29 -22.56
C PRO A 44 -47.55 0.78 -21.69
N GLU A 45 -48.36 1.38 -20.82
CA GLU A 45 -47.92 2.23 -19.74
C GLU A 45 -47.00 1.38 -18.86
N ARG A 46 -45.68 1.45 -19.11
CA ARG A 46 -44.69 0.76 -18.29
C ARG A 46 -44.68 1.49 -16.94
N ASN A 47 -45.59 1.09 -16.06
CA ASN A 47 -45.70 1.53 -14.68
C ASN A 47 -44.36 1.29 -13.97
N GLN A 48 -43.50 2.30 -13.95
CA GLN A 48 -42.37 2.34 -13.04
C GLN A 48 -42.39 3.68 -12.31
N LEU A 49 -43.21 3.70 -11.26
CA LEU A 49 -43.18 4.66 -10.16
C LEU A 49 -41.96 4.42 -9.25
N GLN A 50 -40.78 4.16 -9.82
CA GLN A 50 -39.54 4.30 -9.05
C GLN A 50 -39.02 5.73 -9.27
N PRO A 51 -38.48 6.39 -8.23
CA PRO A 51 -37.87 7.70 -8.38
C PRO A 51 -36.66 7.56 -9.32
N GLU A 52 -36.88 7.81 -10.61
CA GLU A 52 -35.87 7.84 -11.68
C GLU A 52 -34.66 8.70 -11.28
N SER A 53 -34.93 9.72 -10.47
CA SER A 53 -33.96 10.62 -9.85
C SER A 53 -32.98 9.95 -8.87
N ASP A 54 -33.36 8.88 -8.17
CA ASP A 54 -32.54 8.32 -7.09
C ASP A 54 -31.37 7.49 -7.63
N TYR A 55 -31.60 6.67 -8.66
CA TYR A 55 -30.51 5.91 -9.30
C TYR A 55 -29.57 6.81 -10.11
N SER A 56 -30.11 7.78 -10.84
CA SER A 56 -29.31 8.77 -11.56
C SER A 56 -28.39 9.55 -10.61
N ARG A 57 -28.94 10.00 -9.47
CA ARG A 57 -28.17 10.68 -8.43
C ARG A 57 -27.14 9.77 -7.75
N LEU A 58 -27.50 8.51 -7.49
CA LEU A 58 -26.58 7.52 -6.91
C LEU A 58 -25.38 7.27 -7.82
N PHE A 59 -25.62 6.94 -9.09
CA PHE A 59 -24.53 6.68 -10.04
C PHE A 59 -23.69 7.92 -10.32
N SER A 60 -24.31 9.10 -10.43
CA SER A 60 -23.57 10.37 -10.55
C SER A 60 -22.63 10.60 -9.36
N THR A 61 -23.11 10.32 -8.14
CA THR A 61 -22.29 10.43 -6.92
C THR A 61 -21.14 9.42 -6.92
N LEU A 62 -21.41 8.16 -7.27
CA LEU A 62 -20.39 7.11 -7.35
C LEU A 62 -19.32 7.43 -8.40
N ILE A 63 -19.72 7.78 -9.62
CA ILE A 63 -18.82 8.15 -10.71
C ILE A 63 -17.94 9.34 -10.32
N THR A 64 -18.54 10.40 -9.76
CA THR A 64 -17.80 11.61 -9.35
C THR A 64 -16.79 11.30 -8.24
N ARG A 65 -17.18 10.48 -7.26
CA ARG A 65 -16.30 10.06 -6.17
C ARG A 65 -15.13 9.23 -6.70
N THR A 66 -15.41 8.17 -7.47
CA THR A 66 -14.38 7.29 -8.03
C THR A 66 -13.43 8.04 -8.97
N ALA A 67 -13.94 8.99 -9.77
CA ALA A 67 -13.11 9.85 -10.60
C ALA A 67 -12.19 10.77 -9.77
N THR A 68 -12.68 11.29 -8.65
CA THR A 68 -11.87 12.10 -7.72
C THR A 68 -10.79 11.24 -7.05
N GLU A 69 -11.14 10.03 -6.62
CA GLU A 69 -10.20 9.07 -6.05
C GLU A 69 -9.12 8.68 -7.08
N LEU A 70 -9.48 8.50 -8.35
CA LEU A 70 -8.54 8.26 -9.45
C LEU A 70 -7.55 9.42 -9.63
N ILE A 71 -8.02 10.67 -9.62
CA ILE A 71 -7.17 11.86 -9.73
C ILE A 71 -6.20 11.94 -8.53
N ALA A 72 -6.71 11.76 -7.31
CA ALA A 72 -5.88 11.76 -6.11
C ALA A 72 -4.83 10.64 -6.13
N LEU A 73 -5.17 9.47 -6.68
CA LEU A 73 -4.20 8.38 -6.87
C LEU A 73 -3.10 8.77 -7.86
N ILE A 74 -3.47 9.38 -8.99
CA ILE A 74 -2.52 9.86 -10.00
C ILE A 74 -1.56 10.89 -9.38
N ASP A 75 -2.08 11.85 -8.62
CA ASP A 75 -1.28 12.88 -7.94
C ASP A 75 -0.37 12.27 -6.85
N SER A 76 -0.74 11.13 -6.28
CA SER A 76 0.05 10.41 -5.29
C SER A 76 1.13 9.51 -5.88
N LEU A 77 1.15 9.33 -7.21
CA LEU A 77 2.20 8.56 -7.85
C LEU A 77 3.54 9.26 -7.61
N PRO A 78 4.60 8.52 -7.25
CA PRO A 78 5.92 9.13 -7.10
C PRO A 78 6.27 9.82 -8.42
N SER A 79 6.68 11.09 -8.36
CA SER A 79 7.10 11.87 -9.52
C SER A 79 8.15 11.08 -10.29
N VAL A 80 7.72 10.42 -11.36
CA VAL A 80 8.61 9.86 -12.36
C VAL A 80 9.27 11.09 -12.97
N PRO A 81 10.60 11.29 -12.87
CA PRO A 81 11.25 12.40 -13.52
C PRO A 81 11.19 12.14 -15.03
N SER A 82 10.04 12.40 -15.65
CA SER A 82 9.82 12.28 -17.08
C SER A 82 10.96 12.98 -17.79
N SER A 83 11.60 12.21 -18.67
CA SER A 83 12.79 12.51 -19.45
C SER A 83 12.51 13.62 -20.49
N THR A 84 11.96 14.76 -20.08
CA THR A 84 11.37 15.75 -20.99
C THR A 84 11.90 17.17 -20.87
N THR A 85 12.93 17.46 -20.07
CA THR A 85 13.59 18.78 -20.15
C THR A 85 15.11 18.70 -19.98
N THR A 86 15.75 18.49 -21.13
CA THR A 86 16.90 19.25 -21.65
C THR A 86 18.23 19.22 -20.87
N THR A 87 19.27 18.76 -21.58
CA THR A 87 20.71 18.93 -21.29
C THR A 87 21.27 18.22 -20.06
N THR A 88 21.43 16.90 -20.15
CA THR A 88 22.69 16.17 -19.87
C THR A 88 22.44 14.67 -20.06
N THR A 89 23.45 14.00 -20.58
CA THR A 89 23.44 12.66 -21.17
C THR A 89 23.32 11.54 -20.12
N THR A 90 22.22 11.48 -19.37
CA THR A 90 22.00 10.43 -18.36
C THR A 90 20.58 9.87 -18.47
N THR A 91 20.47 8.74 -19.16
CA THR A 91 19.22 7.99 -19.37
C THR A 91 18.61 7.50 -18.05
N MET A 92 17.30 7.66 -17.88
CA MET A 92 16.44 7.23 -16.76
C MET A 92 16.85 5.99 -15.94
N PRO A 93 17.26 4.85 -16.53
CA PRO A 93 17.64 3.67 -15.76
C PRO A 93 18.90 3.90 -14.92
N SER A 94 19.82 4.75 -15.39
CA SER A 94 21.13 4.92 -14.74
C SER A 94 21.06 5.77 -13.47
N LEU A 95 20.12 6.72 -13.35
CA LEU A 95 19.98 7.50 -12.11
C LEU A 95 19.36 6.66 -11.00
N GLN A 96 18.33 5.86 -11.31
CA GLN A 96 17.75 4.92 -10.34
C GLN A 96 18.76 3.84 -9.94
N GLN A 97 19.50 3.31 -10.91
CA GLN A 97 20.57 2.34 -10.64
C GLN A 97 21.67 2.95 -9.76
N GLN A 98 22.11 4.19 -10.04
CA GLN A 98 23.11 4.88 -9.21
C GLN A 98 22.60 5.13 -7.79
N GLN A 99 21.33 5.51 -7.63
CA GLN A 99 20.72 5.65 -6.30
C GLN A 99 20.64 4.30 -5.57
N LEU A 100 20.33 3.22 -6.29
CA LEU A 100 20.31 1.87 -5.72
C LEU A 100 21.69 1.44 -5.24
N GLU A 101 22.74 1.65 -6.04
CA GLU A 101 24.13 1.36 -5.66
C GLU A 101 24.57 2.14 -4.41
N LEU A 102 24.16 3.41 -4.27
CA LEU A 102 24.41 4.20 -3.07
C LEU A 102 23.67 3.63 -1.85
N LEU A 103 22.40 3.25 -2.00
CA LEU A 103 21.63 2.63 -0.93
C LEU A 103 22.22 1.27 -0.51
N GLU A 104 22.68 0.47 -1.46
CA GLU A 104 23.34 -0.82 -1.20
C GLU A 104 24.64 -0.62 -0.44
N ALA A 105 25.45 0.36 -0.82
CA ALA A 105 26.68 0.71 -0.11
C ALA A 105 26.38 1.19 1.33
N GLU A 106 25.38 2.05 1.52
CA GLU A 106 24.96 2.52 2.84
C GLU A 106 24.44 1.36 3.70
N ASN A 107 23.63 0.47 3.12
CA ASN A 107 23.11 -0.71 3.80
C ASN A 107 24.23 -1.66 4.22
N HIS A 108 25.23 -1.86 3.37
CA HIS A 108 26.39 -2.68 3.68
C HIS A 108 27.21 -2.10 4.85
N LEU A 109 27.44 -0.79 4.86
CA LEU A 109 28.12 -0.11 5.97
C LEU A 109 27.32 -0.19 7.27
N ALA A 110 26.01 0.02 7.21
CA ALA A 110 25.13 -0.12 8.36
C ALA A 110 25.13 -1.56 8.91
N THR A 111 25.13 -2.56 8.04
CA THR A 111 25.21 -3.98 8.39
C THR A 111 26.54 -4.31 9.08
N LYS A 112 27.66 -3.83 8.53
CA LYS A 112 28.98 -4.05 9.15
C LYS A 112 29.05 -3.41 10.54
N LYS A 113 28.55 -2.18 10.69
CA LYS A 113 28.50 -1.51 11.99
C LYS A 113 27.63 -2.28 12.98
N LEU A 114 26.50 -2.82 12.53
CA LEU A 114 25.65 -3.66 13.34
C LEU A 114 26.39 -4.93 13.79
N GLU A 115 27.09 -5.60 12.87
CA GLU A 115 27.87 -6.80 13.17
C GLU A 115 28.96 -6.54 14.22
N GLU A 116 29.73 -5.47 14.08
CA GLU A 116 30.73 -5.05 15.07
C GLU A 116 30.11 -4.82 16.45
N THR A 117 28.95 -4.15 16.51
CA THR A 117 28.25 -3.92 17.77
C THR A 117 27.69 -5.21 18.38
N THR A 118 27.19 -6.13 17.56
CA THR A 118 26.68 -7.43 18.03
C THR A 118 27.81 -8.32 18.55
N GLN A 119 28.95 -8.38 17.86
CA GLN A 119 30.12 -9.15 18.34
C GLN A 119 30.62 -8.63 19.70
N LEU A 120 30.68 -7.31 19.88
CA LEU A 120 31.07 -6.73 21.16
C LEU A 120 30.05 -7.06 22.26
N ALA A 121 28.75 -7.00 21.93
CA ALA A 121 27.68 -7.37 22.86
C ALA A 121 27.75 -8.85 23.27
N GLU A 122 28.00 -9.76 22.33
CA GLU A 122 28.17 -11.19 22.59
C GLU A 122 29.38 -11.47 23.48
N TYR A 123 30.52 -10.83 23.21
CA TYR A 123 31.71 -10.94 24.05
C TYR A 123 31.44 -10.46 25.49
N LEU A 124 30.76 -9.32 25.64
CA LEU A 124 30.40 -8.80 26.96
C LEU A 124 29.46 -9.76 27.69
N LEU A 125 28.49 -10.33 26.98
CA LEU A 125 27.55 -11.31 27.54
C LEU A 125 28.26 -12.57 28.02
N GLU A 126 29.23 -13.08 27.26
CA GLU A 126 30.03 -14.24 27.64
C GLU A 126 30.85 -13.97 28.92
N LYS A 127 31.42 -12.77 29.05
CA LYS A 127 32.15 -12.37 30.26
C LYS A 127 31.23 -12.27 31.47
N VAL A 128 30.05 -11.69 31.32
CA VAL A 128 29.04 -11.64 32.39
C VAL A 128 28.61 -13.06 32.78
N GLN A 129 28.35 -13.93 31.81
CA GLN A 129 27.98 -15.32 32.06
C GLN A 129 29.07 -16.09 32.80
N THR A 130 30.33 -15.94 32.39
CA THR A 130 31.49 -16.58 33.05
C THR A 130 31.65 -16.08 34.49
N CYS A 131 31.47 -14.78 34.72
CA CYS A 131 31.53 -14.20 36.06
C CYS A 131 30.41 -14.75 36.96
N LEU A 132 29.18 -14.85 36.43
CA LEU A 132 28.04 -15.44 37.15
C LEU A 132 28.28 -16.92 37.47
N GLN A 133 28.87 -17.69 36.55
CA GLN A 133 29.23 -19.09 36.79
C GLN A 133 30.31 -19.22 37.87
N SER A 134 31.36 -18.38 37.82
CA SER A 134 32.41 -18.36 38.85
C SER A 134 31.86 -17.98 40.22
N LEU A 135 30.95 -17.00 40.29
CA LEU A 135 30.28 -16.62 41.53
C LEU A 135 29.44 -17.77 42.08
N SER A 136 28.67 -18.44 41.20
CA SER A 136 27.88 -19.61 41.58
C SER A 136 28.77 -20.74 42.13
N HIS A 137 29.89 -21.05 41.47
CA HIS A 137 30.85 -22.03 41.96
C HIS A 137 31.48 -21.63 43.30
N GLY A 138 31.89 -20.36 43.47
CA GLY A 138 32.43 -19.86 44.74
C GLY A 138 31.45 -20.01 45.91
N ILE A 139 30.17 -19.70 45.70
CA ILE A 139 29.12 -19.89 46.71
C ILE A 139 28.93 -21.38 47.06
N LEU A 140 28.97 -22.26 46.07
CA LEU A 140 28.85 -23.70 46.29
C LEU A 140 30.05 -24.28 47.06
N ASP A 141 31.26 -23.82 46.76
CA ASP A 141 32.48 -24.26 47.44
C ASP A 141 32.55 -23.76 48.89
N GLU A 142 32.16 -22.50 49.14
CA GLU A 142 32.04 -22.00 50.52
C GLU A 142 31.01 -22.82 51.31
N ARG A 143 29.83 -23.08 50.73
CA ARG A 143 28.80 -23.92 51.35
C ARG A 143 29.32 -25.31 51.72
N LYS A 144 30.13 -25.95 50.87
CA LYS A 144 30.74 -27.25 51.17
C LYS A 144 31.73 -27.18 52.33
N LYS A 145 32.62 -26.19 52.33
CA LYS A 145 33.61 -26.01 53.41
C LYS A 145 32.95 -25.87 54.79
N TYR A 146 31.86 -25.12 54.88
CA TYR A 146 31.13 -24.98 56.15
C TYR A 146 30.51 -26.30 56.64
N GLN A 147 30.03 -27.16 55.73
CA GLN A 147 29.49 -28.48 56.11
C GLN A 147 30.57 -29.47 56.57
N ASP A 148 31.80 -29.37 56.05
CA ASP A 148 32.92 -30.23 56.46
C ASP A 148 33.53 -29.78 57.79
N THR A 149 33.43 -28.50 58.17
CA THR A 149 33.89 -27.99 59.48
C THR A 149 32.93 -28.27 60.65
N GLU A 150 31.69 -28.67 60.39
CA GLU A 150 30.70 -29.05 61.42
C GLU A 150 30.68 -30.56 61.74
N LYS A 151 31.55 -31.37 61.12
CA LYS A 151 31.72 -32.81 61.42
C LYS A 151 33.02 -33.08 62.17
#